data_AF-A0A9W6QL32-F1
#
_entry.id   AF-A0A9W6QL32-F1
#
_cell.length_a   1.000
_cell.length_b   1.000
_cell.length_c   1.000
_cell.angle_alpha   90.00
_cell.angle_beta   90.00
_cell.angle_gamma   90.00
#
_symmetry.space_group_name_H-M   'P 1'
#
loop_
_entity.id
_entity.type
_entity.pdbx_description
1 polymer ?
#
loop_
_entity_poly.entity_id
_entity_poly.type
_entity_poly.pdbx_seq_one_letter_code
_entity_poly.pdbx_strand_id
1 'polypeptide(L)'
;MRKALPAAIAAATTATLLAFPQPALADTPAADRIAVLEGGNLFVKEGALDASWEFQESGVTAYQLDSDRVGVLKSDGSLLVKEGDLAPGWYTVNADSVTDFQLRDGRIAFTEGEDLYVVDADGIDSTPVHQADNVAGFAIEGDRVAVLTTDGDLLVKEGDLGPGWVTVSAANVTAFDLEDDRIAYTEGTDLYAQEGDLDAPSVLQDSDVVKFQLSGDRVGALTSAGDLLVKGGDLEPGWEQISANGVTDFKLDGDRIAYTEGDDLWAQEGDLDAASLLQEEGVSAFDIDGDRVAVVKGGELLAKEGDLEPGWLTIDEDSATGVSLLAATHAPPSGQLVTFEDLKAIYGNIGAEAVVREGLPSLNQAMVAGQIDNPRRMAAFLATLRNESGFRYNAGEAGQTGTYRGRGFIQLTSNANYTSAGNYLGVNLVGNPDLAASLTYSAPIAQWYWTVARSYTNAAADALDMGRVDAAIGYAPNAREDVERCNDFKAALRYFNGGELPVGAIDCVR
;
A
#
# COMPACT_ATOMS: atom_id res chain seq x y z
N MET A 1 62.97 -50.97 -27.96
CA MET A 1 62.91 -49.53 -28.28
C MET A 1 61.61 -49.28 -29.05
N ARG A 2 60.53 -48.95 -28.32
CA ARG A 2 59.18 -48.85 -28.86
C ARG A 2 59.00 -47.48 -29.53
N LYS A 3 58.69 -47.49 -30.82
CA LYS A 3 58.45 -46.33 -31.68
C LYS A 3 57.10 -45.70 -31.33
N ALA A 4 57.09 -44.38 -31.14
CA ALA A 4 55.91 -43.57 -30.92
C ALA A 4 55.08 -43.47 -32.21
N LEU A 5 53.76 -43.68 -32.09
CA LEU A 5 52.76 -43.38 -33.12
C LEU A 5 52.11 -42.01 -32.82
N PRO A 6 51.66 -41.27 -33.83
CA PRO A 6 51.27 -39.87 -33.72
C PRO A 6 49.86 -39.70 -33.12
N ALA A 7 49.68 -38.59 -32.41
CA ALA A 7 48.45 -38.18 -31.76
C ALA A 7 47.31 -38.00 -32.78
N ALA A 8 46.19 -38.69 -32.54
CA ALA A 8 44.94 -38.49 -33.24
C ALA A 8 44.17 -37.33 -32.59
N ILE A 9 43.80 -36.36 -33.41
CA ILE A 9 42.93 -35.24 -33.09
C ILE A 9 41.52 -35.78 -32.87
N ALA A 10 41.01 -35.69 -31.63
CA ALA A 10 39.60 -35.92 -31.33
C ALA A 10 38.87 -34.57 -31.40
N ALA A 11 37.89 -34.49 -32.29
CA ALA A 11 37.01 -33.35 -32.43
C ALA A 11 36.14 -33.20 -31.17
N ALA A 12 36.29 -32.08 -30.46
CA ALA A 12 35.37 -31.67 -29.41
C ALA A 12 34.13 -31.08 -30.06
N THR A 13 33.01 -31.81 -30.01
CA THR A 13 31.69 -31.25 -30.27
C THR A 13 31.32 -30.34 -29.10
N THR A 14 31.45 -29.03 -29.29
CA THR A 14 30.85 -28.02 -28.42
C THR A 14 29.33 -28.13 -28.53
N ALA A 15 28.71 -28.77 -27.54
CA ALA A 15 27.27 -28.61 -27.30
C ALA A 15 27.08 -27.21 -26.73
N THR A 16 26.62 -26.29 -27.57
CA THR A 16 26.12 -24.99 -27.13
C THR A 16 24.91 -25.27 -26.24
N LEU A 17 25.07 -25.15 -24.92
CA LEU A 17 23.91 -24.99 -24.04
C LEU A 17 23.22 -23.70 -24.50
N LEU A 18 22.05 -23.85 -25.11
CA LEU A 18 21.10 -22.75 -25.22
C LEU A 18 20.71 -22.42 -23.77
N ALA A 19 21.29 -21.37 -23.22
CA ALA A 19 20.74 -20.72 -22.05
C ALA A 19 19.33 -20.28 -22.44
N PHE A 20 18.32 -20.98 -21.92
CA PHE A 20 16.99 -20.42 -21.89
C PHE A 20 17.13 -19.13 -21.07
N PRO A 21 16.72 -17.96 -21.58
CA PRO A 21 16.55 -16.82 -20.70
C PRO A 21 15.60 -17.31 -19.60
N GLN A 22 16.07 -17.30 -18.35
CA GLN A 22 15.15 -17.28 -17.23
C GLN A 22 14.19 -16.11 -17.53
N PRO A 23 12.87 -16.31 -17.45
CA PRO A 23 12.00 -15.15 -17.36
C PRO A 23 12.58 -14.28 -16.24
N ALA A 24 12.79 -12.99 -16.53
CA ALA A 24 12.98 -12.02 -15.46
C ALA A 24 11.91 -12.33 -14.41
N LEU A 25 12.29 -12.36 -13.13
CA LEU A 25 11.36 -12.40 -12.01
C LEU A 25 10.21 -11.45 -12.38
N ALA A 26 9.08 -12.03 -12.75
CA ALA A 26 7.89 -11.23 -12.92
C ALA A 26 7.57 -10.81 -11.49
N ASP A 27 7.53 -9.51 -11.22
CA ASP A 27 6.92 -9.00 -10.00
C ASP A 27 5.59 -9.74 -9.83
N THR A 28 5.55 -10.70 -8.91
CA THR A 28 4.28 -11.23 -8.44
C THR A 28 3.57 -10.02 -7.83
N PRO A 29 2.33 -9.69 -8.24
CA PRO A 29 1.61 -8.60 -7.61
C PRO A 29 1.61 -8.82 -6.10
N ALA A 30 1.98 -7.80 -5.32
CA ALA A 30 1.95 -7.86 -3.87
C ALA A 30 0.59 -8.41 -3.42
N ALA A 31 0.59 -9.43 -2.57
CA ALA A 31 -0.63 -10.11 -2.18
C ALA A 31 -1.38 -9.27 -1.15
N ASP A 32 -2.67 -9.08 -1.41
CA ASP A 32 -3.55 -8.31 -0.56
C ASP A 32 -4.15 -9.22 0.53
N ARG A 33 -3.48 -9.37 1.66
CA ARG A 33 -3.77 -10.40 2.66
C ARG A 33 -4.24 -9.86 4.01
N ILE A 34 -5.05 -10.68 4.68
CA ILE A 34 -5.42 -10.50 6.08
C ILE A 34 -5.15 -11.81 6.80
N ALA A 35 -4.44 -11.73 7.91
CA ALA A 35 -4.13 -12.85 8.78
C ALA A 35 -4.78 -12.68 10.16
N VAL A 36 -5.29 -13.78 10.71
CA VAL A 36 -5.84 -13.86 12.06
C VAL A 36 -5.30 -15.08 12.77
N LEU A 37 -4.96 -14.91 14.06
CA LEU A 37 -4.52 -15.99 14.93
C LEU A 37 -5.60 -16.33 15.96
N GLU A 38 -6.03 -17.60 15.94
CA GLU A 38 -7.12 -18.13 16.76
C GLU A 38 -6.64 -19.38 17.53
N GLY A 39 -6.34 -19.21 18.82
CA GLY A 39 -5.94 -20.33 19.67
C GLY A 39 -4.72 -21.12 19.13
N GLY A 40 -3.79 -20.43 18.47
CA GLY A 40 -2.59 -21.01 17.85
C GLY A 40 -2.79 -21.57 16.43
N ASN A 41 -3.98 -21.40 15.85
CA ASN A 41 -4.24 -21.68 14.43
C ASN A 41 -4.18 -20.38 13.65
N LEU A 42 -3.39 -20.36 12.58
CA LEU A 42 -3.32 -19.23 11.67
C LEU A 42 -4.31 -19.44 10.52
N PHE A 43 -5.15 -18.44 10.27
CA PHE A 43 -5.98 -18.35 9.08
C PHE A 43 -5.56 -17.11 8.28
N VAL A 44 -5.48 -17.27 6.96
CA VAL A 44 -5.15 -16.18 6.04
C VAL A 44 -6.16 -16.20 4.91
N LYS A 45 -6.55 -15.02 4.44
CA LYS A 45 -7.32 -14.83 3.22
C LYS A 45 -6.58 -13.84 2.31
N GLU A 46 -6.89 -13.90 1.03
CA GLU A 46 -6.29 -13.06 0.00
C GLU A 46 -7.38 -12.39 -0.86
N GLY A 47 -7.16 -11.11 -1.17
CA GLY A 47 -8.07 -10.24 -1.88
C GLY A 47 -9.11 -9.58 -0.98
N ALA A 48 -10.32 -9.40 -1.52
CA ALA A 48 -11.39 -8.61 -0.90
C ALA A 48 -11.73 -9.00 0.55
N LEU A 49 -12.27 -8.05 1.32
CA LEU A 49 -12.66 -8.29 2.71
C LEU A 49 -13.65 -9.45 2.93
N ASP A 50 -14.45 -9.83 1.93
CA ASP A 50 -15.39 -10.96 2.03
C ASP A 50 -14.83 -12.29 1.48
N ALA A 51 -13.53 -12.34 1.17
CA ALA A 51 -12.84 -13.57 0.77
C ALA A 51 -12.90 -14.64 1.87
N SER A 52 -12.91 -15.90 1.45
CA SER A 52 -12.96 -17.04 2.37
C SER A 52 -11.63 -17.23 3.08
N TRP A 53 -11.70 -17.54 4.38
CA TRP A 53 -10.54 -17.92 5.17
C TRP A 53 -9.93 -19.25 4.72
N GLU A 54 -8.60 -19.29 4.65
CA GLU A 54 -7.83 -20.51 4.45
C GLU A 54 -6.98 -20.82 5.68
N PHE A 55 -7.18 -22.01 6.25
CA PHE A 55 -6.33 -22.51 7.32
C PHE A 55 -4.89 -22.69 6.82
N GLN A 56 -3.93 -22.07 7.50
CA GLN A 56 -2.53 -22.09 7.11
C GLN A 56 -1.72 -23.10 7.93
N GLU A 57 -1.74 -22.97 9.26
CA GLU A 57 -0.93 -23.82 10.14
C GLU A 57 -1.44 -23.81 11.58
N SER A 58 -1.07 -24.82 12.37
CA SER A 58 -1.41 -24.93 13.80
C SER A 58 -0.17 -24.91 14.69
N GLY A 59 -0.36 -24.56 15.96
CA GLY A 59 0.74 -24.41 16.92
C GLY A 59 1.64 -23.21 16.62
N VAL A 60 1.09 -22.21 15.91
CA VAL A 60 1.75 -20.95 15.55
C VAL A 60 1.86 -20.07 16.80
N THR A 61 3.06 -19.55 17.05
CA THR A 61 3.35 -18.61 18.14
C THR A 61 3.66 -17.21 17.63
N ALA A 62 4.18 -17.08 16.41
CA ALA A 62 4.33 -15.82 15.70
C ALA A 62 4.16 -16.03 14.20
N TYR A 63 3.73 -15.00 13.48
CA TYR A 63 3.56 -15.02 12.04
C TYR A 63 3.86 -13.65 11.44
N GLN A 64 4.24 -13.61 10.17
CA GLN A 64 4.42 -12.37 9.41
C GLN A 64 3.95 -12.56 7.98
N LEU A 65 3.46 -11.47 7.38
CA LEU A 65 3.11 -11.35 5.97
C LEU A 65 4.09 -10.37 5.33
N ASP A 66 4.61 -10.70 4.15
CA ASP A 66 5.48 -9.82 3.37
C ASP A 66 5.30 -10.16 1.88
N SER A 67 4.86 -9.20 1.07
CA SER A 67 4.51 -9.44 -0.35
C SER A 67 3.59 -10.67 -0.53
N ASP A 68 3.97 -11.66 -1.35
CA ASP A 68 3.25 -12.91 -1.54
C ASP A 68 3.67 -14.02 -0.56
N ARG A 69 4.35 -13.70 0.54
CA ARG A 69 4.83 -14.66 1.53
C ARG A 69 3.99 -14.71 2.80
N VAL A 70 3.97 -15.89 3.41
CA VAL A 70 3.48 -16.11 4.78
C VAL A 70 4.59 -16.83 5.52
N GLY A 71 5.01 -16.30 6.67
CA GLY A 71 5.96 -16.93 7.58
C GLY A 71 5.28 -17.31 8.89
N VAL A 72 5.60 -18.49 9.42
CA VAL A 72 5.11 -18.96 10.71
C VAL A 72 6.25 -19.52 11.56
N LEU A 73 6.35 -19.01 12.78
CA LEU A 73 7.13 -19.59 13.86
C LEU A 73 6.21 -20.42 14.74
N LYS A 74 6.58 -21.68 14.97
CA LYS A 74 5.81 -22.62 15.77
C LYS A 74 6.41 -22.79 17.15
N SER A 75 5.57 -23.26 18.07
CA SER A 75 5.94 -23.55 19.48
C SER A 75 7.07 -24.58 19.66
N ASP A 76 7.41 -25.36 18.64
CA ASP A 76 8.54 -26.28 18.64
C ASP A 76 9.84 -25.65 18.09
N GLY A 77 9.83 -24.36 17.75
CA GLY A 77 10.97 -23.63 17.18
C GLY A 77 11.11 -23.80 15.66
N SER A 78 10.17 -24.48 14.99
CA SER A 78 10.19 -24.56 13.52
C SER A 78 9.76 -23.25 12.87
N LEU A 79 10.52 -22.82 11.86
CA LEU A 79 10.20 -21.68 11.01
C LEU A 79 9.83 -22.19 9.61
N LEU A 80 8.57 -21.97 9.23
CA LEU A 80 8.05 -22.32 7.92
C LEU A 80 7.72 -21.06 7.15
N VAL A 81 8.10 -21.01 5.88
CA VAL A 81 7.76 -19.90 4.98
C VAL A 81 7.15 -20.48 3.71
N LYS A 82 6.10 -19.85 3.20
CA LYS A 82 5.55 -20.12 1.87
C LYS A 82 5.59 -18.85 1.03
N GLU A 83 5.66 -19.03 -0.28
CA GLU A 83 5.68 -17.98 -1.30
C GLU A 83 4.67 -18.33 -2.39
N GLY A 84 3.99 -17.33 -2.95
CA GLY A 84 2.93 -17.51 -3.92
C GLY A 84 1.56 -17.71 -3.27
N ASP A 85 0.70 -18.55 -3.85
CA ASP A 85 -0.68 -18.71 -3.40
C ASP A 85 -0.82 -19.31 -1.97
N LEU A 86 -2.02 -19.23 -1.40
CA LEU A 86 -2.31 -19.74 -0.05
C LEU A 86 -2.41 -21.27 0.03
N ALA A 87 -2.22 -21.99 -1.08
CA ALA A 87 -2.32 -23.44 -1.09
C ALA A 87 -1.21 -24.12 -0.25
N PRO A 88 -1.29 -25.45 0.01
CA PRO A 88 -0.24 -26.16 0.72
C PRO A 88 1.09 -26.11 -0.05
N GLY A 89 2.17 -25.70 0.63
CA GLY A 89 3.46 -25.52 -0.04
C GLY A 89 4.57 -24.97 0.87
N TRP A 90 4.58 -25.33 2.15
CA TRP A 90 5.56 -24.81 3.11
C TRP A 90 6.99 -25.24 2.77
N TYR A 91 7.90 -24.27 2.79
CA TYR A 91 9.33 -24.48 2.92
C TYR A 91 9.73 -24.41 4.39
N THR A 92 10.50 -25.38 4.87
CA THR A 92 11.05 -25.37 6.22
C THR A 92 12.40 -24.65 6.19
N VAL A 93 12.43 -23.41 6.66
CA VAL A 93 13.65 -22.60 6.78
C VAL A 93 14.54 -23.18 7.88
N ASN A 94 13.94 -23.51 9.01
CA ASN A 94 14.59 -24.17 10.13
C ASN A 94 13.57 -25.09 10.84
N ALA A 95 14.04 -26.23 11.35
CA ALA A 95 13.18 -27.30 11.82
C ALA A 95 12.79 -27.23 13.30
N ASP A 96 13.54 -26.54 14.18
CA ASP A 96 13.31 -26.63 15.65
C ASP A 96 14.07 -25.63 16.54
N SER A 97 14.87 -24.70 16.02
CA SER A 97 15.74 -23.86 16.86
C SER A 97 15.47 -22.35 16.80
N VAL A 98 14.47 -21.92 16.02
CA VAL A 98 14.20 -20.49 15.83
C VAL A 98 13.56 -19.87 17.06
N THR A 99 14.10 -18.73 17.48
CA THR A 99 13.61 -17.94 18.61
C THR A 99 12.82 -16.71 18.18
N ASP A 100 13.19 -16.12 17.04
CA ASP A 100 12.52 -14.96 16.45
C ASP A 100 12.82 -14.87 14.94
N PHE A 101 11.97 -14.21 14.16
CA PHE A 101 12.15 -14.07 12.71
C PHE A 101 11.53 -12.79 12.14
N GLN A 102 12.01 -12.38 10.97
CA GLN A 102 11.44 -11.31 10.17
C GLN A 102 11.38 -11.72 8.68
N LEU A 103 10.27 -11.39 8.03
CA LEU A 103 10.14 -11.34 6.58
C LEU A 103 10.11 -9.89 6.13
N ARG A 104 10.96 -9.53 5.17
CA ARG A 104 10.98 -8.20 4.58
C ARG A 104 11.71 -8.22 3.25
N ASP A 105 11.18 -7.54 2.24
CA ASP A 105 11.82 -7.35 0.93
C ASP A 105 12.32 -8.65 0.28
N GLY A 106 11.54 -9.72 0.42
CA GLY A 106 11.91 -11.02 -0.13
C GLY A 106 13.07 -11.70 0.59
N ARG A 107 13.51 -11.22 1.76
CA ARG A 107 14.53 -11.83 2.61
C ARG A 107 13.89 -12.46 3.86
N ILE A 108 14.62 -13.38 4.49
CA ILE A 108 14.21 -14.03 5.74
C ILE A 108 15.34 -13.87 6.73
N ALA A 109 15.11 -13.16 7.83
CA ALA A 109 16.05 -13.08 8.94
C ALA A 109 15.49 -13.88 10.12
N PHE A 110 16.33 -14.63 10.84
CA PHE A 110 15.90 -15.36 12.02
C PHE A 110 17.05 -15.59 13.00
N THR A 111 16.70 -15.75 14.27
CA THR A 111 17.66 -16.06 15.33
C THR A 111 17.54 -17.50 15.80
N GLU A 112 18.69 -18.09 16.15
CA GLU A 112 18.78 -19.34 16.90
C GLU A 112 19.46 -19.04 18.25
N GLY A 113 18.66 -18.68 19.26
CA GLY A 113 19.21 -18.12 20.49
C GLY A 113 19.75 -16.71 20.25
N GLU A 114 21.07 -16.52 20.35
CA GLU A 114 21.72 -15.22 20.13
C GLU A 114 22.46 -15.13 18.78
N ASP A 115 22.33 -16.14 17.92
CA ASP A 115 22.95 -16.16 16.59
C ASP A 115 21.94 -15.73 15.52
N LEU A 116 22.29 -14.74 14.69
CA LEU A 116 21.46 -14.25 13.59
C LEU A 116 21.87 -14.91 12.27
N TYR A 117 20.87 -15.38 11.53
CA TYR A 117 20.99 -15.90 10.17
C TYR A 117 20.09 -15.11 9.22
N VAL A 118 20.55 -14.92 7.99
CA VAL A 118 19.76 -14.28 6.92
C VAL A 118 19.79 -15.14 5.66
N VAL A 119 18.61 -15.35 5.09
CA VAL A 119 18.36 -15.90 3.75
C VAL A 119 18.15 -14.73 2.80
N ASP A 120 18.95 -14.69 1.73
CA ASP A 120 18.91 -13.60 0.75
C ASP A 120 17.70 -13.69 -0.20
N ALA A 121 17.46 -12.62 -0.96
CA ALA A 121 16.30 -12.47 -1.83
C ALA A 121 16.30 -13.36 -3.10
N ASP A 122 17.35 -14.16 -3.30
CA ASP A 122 17.50 -15.07 -4.45
C ASP A 122 16.49 -16.25 -4.43
N GLY A 123 15.77 -16.44 -3.33
CA GLY A 123 14.67 -17.40 -3.20
C GLY A 123 14.59 -17.98 -1.79
N ILE A 124 13.38 -18.39 -1.38
CA ILE A 124 13.12 -18.95 -0.04
C ILE A 124 13.95 -20.20 0.30
N ASP A 125 14.47 -20.91 -0.70
CA ASP A 125 15.28 -22.12 -0.54
C ASP A 125 16.80 -21.85 -0.48
N SER A 126 17.20 -20.57 -0.51
CA SER A 126 18.58 -20.15 -0.37
C SER A 126 19.16 -20.55 0.98
N THR A 127 20.46 -20.82 1.02
CA THR A 127 21.13 -21.26 2.25
C THR A 127 21.20 -20.11 3.25
N PRO A 128 20.72 -20.27 4.50
CA PRO A 128 20.90 -19.26 5.53
C PRO A 128 22.38 -18.96 5.77
N VAL A 129 22.72 -17.68 5.82
CA VAL A 129 24.08 -17.19 6.09
C VAL A 129 24.13 -16.58 7.48
N HIS A 130 24.99 -17.12 8.35
CA HIS A 130 25.26 -16.55 9.66
C HIS A 130 25.81 -15.11 9.52
N GLN A 131 25.23 -14.18 10.28
CA GLN A 131 25.54 -12.74 10.21
C GLN A 131 26.21 -12.20 11.46
N ALA A 132 25.75 -12.63 12.64
CA ALA A 132 26.21 -12.10 13.92
C ALA A 132 25.95 -13.08 15.06
N ASP A 133 26.75 -12.96 16.11
CA ASP A 133 26.56 -13.61 17.42
C ASP A 133 26.15 -12.53 18.45
N ASN A 134 25.67 -12.95 19.62
CA ASN A 134 25.26 -12.07 20.74
C ASN A 134 24.16 -11.07 20.35
N VAL A 135 23.20 -11.50 19.54
CA VAL A 135 22.09 -10.66 19.06
C VAL A 135 20.98 -10.60 20.11
N ALA A 136 20.63 -9.38 20.52
CA ALA A 136 19.46 -9.07 21.36
C ALA A 136 18.24 -8.62 20.55
N GLY A 137 18.46 -8.07 19.35
CA GLY A 137 17.42 -7.72 18.39
C GLY A 137 18.00 -7.53 17.00
N PHE A 138 17.19 -7.70 15.96
CA PHE A 138 17.62 -7.54 14.57
C PHE A 138 16.50 -6.92 13.72
N ALA A 139 16.89 -6.30 12.61
CA ALA A 139 15.95 -5.93 11.55
C ALA A 139 16.64 -6.04 10.19
N ILE A 140 15.85 -6.35 9.17
CA ILE A 140 16.21 -6.26 7.74
C ILE A 140 15.26 -5.28 7.06
N GLU A 141 15.81 -4.47 6.14
CA GLU A 141 15.08 -3.50 5.32
C GLU A 141 15.89 -3.29 4.04
N GLY A 142 15.31 -3.52 2.87
CA GLY A 142 16.02 -3.56 1.60
C GLY A 142 17.28 -4.45 1.65
N ASP A 143 18.43 -3.84 1.34
CA ASP A 143 19.74 -4.49 1.43
C ASP A 143 20.45 -4.25 2.79
N ARG A 144 19.77 -3.62 3.76
CA ARG A 144 20.29 -3.41 5.11
C ARG A 144 20.08 -4.62 6.01
N VAL A 145 21.00 -4.78 6.95
CA VAL A 145 20.86 -5.67 8.11
C VAL A 145 21.30 -4.90 9.34
N ALA A 146 20.46 -4.83 10.36
CA ALA A 146 20.77 -4.23 11.65
C ALA A 146 20.75 -5.27 12.76
N VAL A 147 21.66 -5.08 13.72
CA VAL A 147 21.81 -5.90 14.92
C VAL A 147 21.95 -4.98 16.12
N LEU A 148 21.07 -5.16 17.09
CA LEU A 148 21.28 -4.74 18.47
C LEU A 148 21.97 -5.88 19.21
N THR A 149 23.18 -5.66 19.71
CA THR A 149 23.91 -6.67 20.48
C THR A 149 23.41 -6.74 21.92
N THR A 150 23.71 -7.83 22.62
CA THR A 150 23.42 -7.98 24.06
C THR A 150 24.20 -7.00 24.95
N ASP A 151 25.29 -6.42 24.43
CA ASP A 151 26.05 -5.35 25.08
C ASP A 151 25.45 -3.95 24.82
N GLY A 152 24.42 -3.84 23.98
CA GLY A 152 23.73 -2.59 23.67
C GLY A 152 24.36 -1.75 22.56
N ASP A 153 25.16 -2.37 21.68
CA ASP A 153 25.67 -1.72 20.47
C ASP A 153 24.68 -1.91 19.32
N LEU A 154 24.43 -0.86 18.54
CA LEU A 154 23.67 -0.93 17.30
C LEU A 154 24.63 -0.95 16.11
N LEU A 155 24.64 -2.06 15.39
CA LEU A 155 25.46 -2.30 14.22
C LEU A 155 24.56 -2.42 12.99
N VAL A 156 24.90 -1.72 11.91
CA VAL A 156 24.17 -1.80 10.64
C VAL A 156 25.15 -2.02 9.50
N LYS A 157 24.74 -2.79 8.50
CA LYS A 157 25.47 -2.94 7.23
C LYS A 157 24.50 -2.82 6.06
N GLU A 158 25.07 -2.52 4.90
CA GLU A 158 24.37 -2.37 3.62
C GLU A 158 24.99 -3.26 2.55
N GLY A 159 24.15 -3.73 1.62
CA GLY A 159 24.56 -4.50 0.46
C GLY A 159 24.57 -6.01 0.72
N ASP A 160 25.65 -6.68 0.30
CA ASP A 160 25.70 -8.14 0.35
C ASP A 160 25.79 -8.70 1.78
N LEU A 161 25.52 -10.01 1.91
CA LEU A 161 25.63 -10.72 3.18
C LEU A 161 27.09 -10.93 3.67
N GLY A 162 28.07 -10.25 3.06
CA GLY A 162 29.46 -10.24 3.46
C GLY A 162 29.77 -9.35 4.68
N PRO A 163 31.07 -9.14 4.99
CA PRO A 163 31.48 -8.26 6.07
C PRO A 163 31.23 -6.80 5.72
N GLY A 164 30.84 -5.98 6.70
CA GLY A 164 30.59 -4.55 6.45
C GLY A 164 29.94 -3.76 7.57
N TRP A 165 30.00 -4.26 8.82
CA TRP A 165 29.32 -3.61 9.94
C TRP A 165 29.86 -2.21 10.22
N VAL A 166 28.94 -1.24 10.26
CA VAL A 166 29.11 0.11 10.77
C VAL A 166 28.46 0.18 12.15
N THR A 167 29.19 0.71 13.13
CA THR A 167 28.62 0.98 14.45
C THR A 167 27.87 2.31 14.40
N VAL A 168 26.54 2.25 14.43
CA VAL A 168 25.67 3.44 14.46
C VAL A 168 25.70 4.06 15.86
N SER A 169 25.56 3.24 16.90
CA SER A 169 25.75 3.66 18.28
C SER A 169 26.38 2.56 19.13
N ALA A 170 27.20 2.98 20.10
CA ALA A 170 27.84 2.11 21.11
C ALA A 170 27.46 2.52 22.54
N ALA A 171 26.24 3.04 22.72
CA ALA A 171 25.82 3.76 23.93
C ALA A 171 24.60 3.16 24.63
N ASN A 172 24.50 1.82 24.67
CA ASN A 172 23.42 1.08 25.33
C ASN A 172 22.05 1.33 24.67
N VAL A 173 21.99 1.09 23.37
CA VAL A 173 20.74 1.16 22.61
C VAL A 173 19.72 0.19 23.21
N THR A 174 18.47 0.64 23.36
CA THR A 174 17.39 -0.12 23.97
C THR A 174 16.35 -0.60 22.98
N ALA A 175 16.16 0.11 21.88
CA ALA A 175 15.32 -0.28 20.75
C ALA A 175 15.80 0.46 19.49
N PHE A 176 15.49 -0.08 18.32
CA PHE A 176 15.78 0.55 17.03
C PHE A 176 14.70 0.20 16.01
N ASP A 177 14.65 0.97 14.93
CA ASP A 177 13.75 0.79 13.79
C ASP A 177 14.47 1.20 12.50
N LEU A 178 14.12 0.58 11.39
CA LEU A 178 14.67 0.82 10.05
C LEU A 178 13.53 1.13 9.08
N GLU A 179 13.73 2.12 8.22
CA GLU A 179 12.82 2.41 7.11
C GLU A 179 13.64 3.05 5.98
N ASP A 180 13.68 2.43 4.80
CA ASP A 180 14.52 2.87 3.69
C ASP A 180 15.97 3.23 4.12
N ASP A 181 16.39 4.48 3.90
CA ASP A 181 17.70 5.00 4.26
C ASP A 181 17.75 5.58 5.69
N ARG A 182 16.69 5.44 6.48
CA ARG A 182 16.57 5.96 7.84
C ARG A 182 16.77 4.91 8.91
N ILE A 183 17.32 5.35 10.04
CA ILE A 183 17.56 4.52 11.21
C ILE A 183 17.17 5.36 12.43
N ALA A 184 16.26 4.84 13.25
CA ALA A 184 15.87 5.44 14.52
C ALA A 184 16.21 4.49 15.66
N TYR A 185 16.62 5.02 16.80
CA TYR A 185 16.96 4.21 17.96
C TYR A 185 16.86 5.00 19.26
N THR A 186 16.66 4.30 20.37
CA THR A 186 16.67 4.91 21.70
C THR A 186 17.90 4.51 22.50
N GLU A 187 18.45 5.46 23.24
CA GLU A 187 19.42 5.24 24.31
C GLU A 187 18.73 5.58 25.64
N GLY A 188 18.20 4.56 26.31
CA GLY A 188 17.28 4.78 27.43
C GLY A 188 15.95 5.33 26.92
N THR A 189 15.68 6.62 27.14
CA THR A 189 14.46 7.29 26.65
C THR A 189 14.74 8.44 25.68
N ASP A 190 16.01 8.66 25.33
CA ASP A 190 16.40 9.63 24.31
C ASP A 190 16.30 8.97 22.94
N LEU A 191 15.46 9.53 22.06
CA LEU A 191 15.26 9.07 20.68
C LEU A 191 16.23 9.78 19.76
N TYR A 192 17.04 9.02 19.03
CA TYR A 192 17.92 9.50 17.97
C TYR A 192 17.42 8.99 16.63
N ALA A 193 17.67 9.76 15.57
CA ALA A 193 17.43 9.33 14.20
C ALA A 193 18.55 9.82 13.27
N GLN A 194 18.78 9.07 12.20
CA GLN A 194 19.69 9.42 11.10
C GLN A 194 19.01 9.11 9.75
N GLU A 195 19.46 9.80 8.71
CA GLU A 195 18.94 9.71 7.35
C GLU A 195 20.11 9.73 6.35
N GLY A 196 20.05 8.87 5.34
CA GLY A 196 21.07 8.73 4.30
C GLY A 196 22.10 7.64 4.58
N ASP A 197 23.36 7.93 4.22
CA ASP A 197 24.49 7.01 4.35
C ASP A 197 24.68 6.52 5.81
N LEU A 198 25.17 5.29 6.02
CA LEU A 198 25.33 4.72 7.37
C LEU A 198 26.30 5.49 8.30
N ASP A 199 27.15 6.37 7.77
CA ASP A 199 28.05 7.23 8.55
C ASP A 199 27.50 8.65 8.78
N ALA A 200 26.25 8.89 8.38
CA ALA A 200 25.53 10.12 8.69
C ALA A 200 25.41 10.32 10.21
N PRO A 201 25.46 11.57 10.70
CA PRO A 201 25.35 11.83 12.13
C PRO A 201 23.92 11.56 12.63
N SER A 202 23.81 10.80 13.72
CA SER A 202 22.55 10.66 14.44
C SER A 202 22.20 11.95 15.20
N VAL A 203 20.95 12.38 15.07
CA VAL A 203 20.42 13.61 15.66
C VAL A 203 19.43 13.24 16.76
N LEU A 204 19.58 13.85 17.94
CA LEU A 204 18.59 13.73 19.02
C LEU A 204 17.26 14.35 18.57
N GLN A 205 16.21 13.56 18.57
CA GLN A 205 14.87 13.92 18.11
C GLN A 205 13.98 14.37 19.27
N ASP A 206 13.97 13.60 20.35
CA ASP A 206 13.26 13.92 21.59
C ASP A 206 13.79 13.10 22.77
N SER A 207 13.31 13.41 23.97
CA SER A 207 13.58 12.69 25.22
C SER A 207 12.25 12.18 25.81
N ASP A 208 12.34 11.24 26.76
CA ASP A 208 11.16 10.62 27.41
C ASP A 208 10.28 9.79 26.47
N VAL A 209 10.86 9.26 25.40
CA VAL A 209 10.19 8.40 24.43
C VAL A 209 10.14 6.96 24.96
N VAL A 210 8.94 6.35 24.93
CA VAL A 210 8.68 4.96 25.34
C VAL A 210 8.34 4.03 24.18
N LYS A 211 7.87 4.58 23.06
CA LYS A 211 7.69 3.88 21.78
C LYS A 211 7.96 4.85 20.63
N PHE A 212 8.54 4.37 19.55
CA PHE A 212 8.69 5.13 18.31
C PHE A 212 8.47 4.22 17.10
N GLN A 213 8.28 4.82 15.93
CA GLN A 213 8.16 4.12 14.66
C GLN A 213 8.62 5.04 13.52
N LEU A 214 9.31 4.48 12.53
CA LEU A 214 9.52 5.08 11.21
C LEU A 214 8.48 4.55 10.21
N SER A 215 8.02 5.41 9.30
CA SER A 215 7.18 5.01 8.16
C SER A 215 7.30 6.05 7.05
N GLY A 216 7.86 5.67 5.91
CA GLY A 216 8.27 6.57 4.85
C GLY A 216 9.06 7.77 5.38
N ASP A 217 8.55 8.97 5.13
CA ASP A 217 9.19 10.21 5.60
C ASP A 217 8.82 10.62 7.03
N ARG A 218 8.08 9.80 7.78
CA ARG A 218 7.57 10.11 9.11
C ARG A 218 8.37 9.49 10.24
N VAL A 219 8.45 10.23 11.34
CA VAL A 219 8.90 9.74 12.65
C VAL A 219 7.75 9.94 13.63
N GLY A 220 7.34 8.87 14.31
CA GLY A 220 6.39 8.91 15.42
C GLY A 220 7.08 8.64 16.75
N ALA A 221 6.70 9.37 17.79
CA ALA A 221 7.20 9.19 19.15
C ALA A 221 6.04 9.27 20.15
N LEU A 222 5.95 8.25 21.00
CA LEU A 222 5.05 8.21 22.15
C LEU A 222 5.86 8.46 23.41
N THR A 223 5.44 9.46 24.19
CA THR A 223 6.11 9.83 25.46
C THR A 223 5.57 9.02 26.64
N SER A 224 6.29 9.02 27.76
CA SER A 224 5.83 8.37 29.00
C SER A 224 4.55 9.00 29.58
N ALA A 225 4.25 10.25 29.20
CA ALA A 225 3.01 10.94 29.57
C ALA A 225 1.80 10.50 28.73
N GLY A 226 2.01 9.79 27.62
CA GLY A 226 0.97 9.44 26.66
C GLY A 226 0.71 10.51 25.61
N ASP A 227 1.71 11.38 25.33
CA ASP A 227 1.67 12.29 24.18
C ASP A 227 2.15 11.56 22.93
N LEU A 228 1.38 11.62 21.85
CA LEU A 228 1.79 11.13 20.53
C LEU A 228 2.24 12.31 19.70
N LEU A 229 3.54 12.32 19.38
CA LEU A 229 4.20 13.32 18.56
C LEU A 229 4.54 12.69 17.21
N VAL A 230 4.20 13.35 16.11
CA VAL A 230 4.58 12.91 14.77
C VAL A 230 5.13 14.07 13.97
N LYS A 231 6.15 13.80 13.16
CA LYS A 231 6.66 14.74 12.16
C LYS A 231 6.93 14.01 10.86
N GLY A 232 6.92 14.77 9.76
CA GLY A 232 7.24 14.29 8.42
C GLY A 232 8.31 15.15 7.77
N GLY A 233 8.85 14.70 6.64
CA GLY A 233 9.94 15.37 5.95
C GLY A 233 11.30 15.08 6.58
N ASP A 234 12.16 16.10 6.65
CA ASP A 234 13.52 15.96 7.17
C ASP A 234 13.54 15.79 8.71
N LEU A 235 14.67 15.33 9.25
CA LEU A 235 14.86 15.16 10.69
C LEU A 235 14.97 16.49 11.48
N GLU A 236 14.58 17.62 10.89
CA GLU A 236 14.56 18.93 11.55
C GLU A 236 13.51 19.00 12.68
N PRO A 237 13.61 19.98 13.60
CA PRO A 237 12.60 20.19 14.64
C PRO A 237 11.24 20.57 14.05
N GLY A 238 10.15 20.03 14.59
CA GLY A 238 8.82 20.35 14.09
C GLY A 238 7.74 19.33 14.44
N TRP A 239 7.76 18.81 15.67
CA TRP A 239 6.76 17.84 16.13
C TRP A 239 5.35 18.45 16.06
N GLU A 240 4.44 17.74 15.39
CA GLU A 240 3.00 17.94 15.53
C GLU A 240 2.50 17.03 16.64
N GLN A 241 1.69 17.58 17.55
CA GLN A 241 1.12 16.80 18.64
C GLN A 241 -0.23 16.25 18.21
N ILE A 242 -0.24 14.98 17.82
CA ILE A 242 -1.44 14.28 17.31
C ILE A 242 -2.47 14.10 18.43
N SER A 243 -2.02 13.61 19.60
CA SER A 243 -2.85 13.56 20.80
C SER A 243 -2.01 13.73 22.07
N ALA A 244 -2.70 14.06 23.18
CA ALA A 244 -2.10 14.48 24.43
C ALA A 244 -2.55 13.60 25.61
N ASN A 245 -1.59 13.16 26.43
CA ASN A 245 -1.78 12.54 27.75
C ASN A 245 -2.69 11.29 27.82
N GLY A 246 -2.95 10.62 26.69
CA GLY A 246 -3.93 9.53 26.63
C GLY A 246 -3.50 8.34 25.79
N VAL A 247 -2.48 8.50 24.94
CA VAL A 247 -2.12 7.48 23.96
C VAL A 247 -1.42 6.31 24.63
N THR A 248 -1.92 5.11 24.34
CA THR A 248 -1.39 3.84 24.86
C THR A 248 -0.63 3.05 23.81
N ASP A 249 -1.01 3.19 22.55
CA ASP A 249 -0.34 2.56 21.43
C ASP A 249 -0.59 3.35 20.14
N PHE A 250 0.28 3.20 19.14
CA PHE A 250 0.11 3.81 17.82
C PHE A 250 0.75 2.97 16.71
N LYS A 251 0.27 3.18 15.48
CA LYS A 251 0.87 2.70 14.25
C LYS A 251 0.82 3.81 13.19
N LEU A 252 1.93 3.99 12.49
CA LEU A 252 2.07 4.79 11.29
C LEU A 252 2.06 3.87 10.08
N ASP A 253 1.42 4.34 9.02
CA ASP A 253 1.51 3.74 7.70
C ASP A 253 1.28 4.83 6.65
N GLY A 254 2.34 5.26 5.97
CA GLY A 254 2.29 6.32 4.98
C GLY A 254 1.61 7.59 5.49
N ASP A 255 0.51 7.99 4.84
CA ASP A 255 -0.26 9.18 5.23
C ASP A 255 -1.21 8.96 6.42
N ARG A 256 -1.26 7.75 7.00
CA ARG A 256 -2.15 7.40 8.10
C ARG A 256 -1.46 7.27 9.44
N ILE A 257 -2.20 7.64 10.48
CA ILE A 257 -1.79 7.55 11.86
C ILE A 257 -2.98 6.98 12.64
N ALA A 258 -2.82 5.79 13.20
CA ALA A 258 -3.79 5.17 14.08
C ALA A 258 -3.23 5.06 15.49
N TYR A 259 -4.05 5.35 16.49
CA TYR A 259 -3.61 5.32 17.88
C TYR A 259 -4.76 4.97 18.82
N THR A 260 -4.42 4.38 19.97
CA THR A 260 -5.40 4.03 21.01
C THR A 260 -5.29 4.98 22.19
N GLU A 261 -6.44 5.37 22.73
CA GLU A 261 -6.55 6.01 24.04
C GLU A 261 -7.38 5.13 24.97
N GLY A 262 -6.72 4.34 25.81
CA GLY A 262 -7.42 3.26 26.52
C GLY A 262 -7.85 2.17 25.55
N ASP A 263 -9.16 1.96 25.39
CA ASP A 263 -9.74 1.00 24.44
C ASP A 263 -10.41 1.68 23.22
N ASP A 264 -10.28 3.01 23.09
CA ASP A 264 -10.79 3.76 21.94
C ASP A 264 -9.72 3.86 20.85
N LEU A 265 -10.01 3.37 19.65
CA LEU A 265 -9.17 3.54 18.47
C LEU A 265 -9.52 4.82 17.72
N TRP A 266 -8.53 5.67 17.54
CA TRP A 266 -8.58 6.86 16.71
C TRP A 266 -7.71 6.67 15.47
N ALA A 267 -8.10 7.29 14.36
CA ALA A 267 -7.25 7.35 13.18
C ALA A 267 -7.40 8.68 12.46
N GLN A 268 -6.32 9.11 11.81
CA GLN A 268 -6.29 10.24 10.90
C GLN A 268 -5.62 9.85 9.58
N GLU A 269 -5.93 10.61 8.53
CA GLU A 269 -5.46 10.37 7.17
C GLU A 269 -5.11 11.71 6.49
N GLY A 270 -3.95 11.76 5.85
CA GLY A 270 -3.45 12.91 5.11
C GLY A 270 -2.39 13.69 5.88
N ASP A 271 -2.50 15.02 5.85
CA ASP A 271 -1.56 15.93 6.52
C ASP A 271 -1.59 15.73 8.05
N LEU A 272 -0.49 16.10 8.74
CA LEU A 272 -0.36 15.87 10.18
C LEU A 272 -1.36 16.66 11.04
N ASP A 273 -1.94 17.74 10.51
CA ASP A 273 -2.98 18.54 11.15
C ASP A 273 -4.41 18.07 10.79
N ALA A 274 -4.54 16.95 10.08
CA ALA A 274 -5.83 16.34 9.79
C ALA A 274 -6.58 15.97 11.07
N ALA A 275 -7.90 16.00 11.01
CA ALA A 275 -8.72 15.64 12.16
C ALA A 275 -8.63 14.13 12.44
N SER A 276 -8.34 13.77 13.69
CA SER A 276 -8.48 12.40 14.16
C SER A 276 -9.95 12.05 14.35
N LEU A 277 -10.33 10.87 13.85
CA LEU A 277 -11.69 10.34 13.87
C LEU A 277 -11.73 9.09 14.74
N LEU A 278 -12.69 9.02 15.68
CA LEU A 278 -12.96 7.80 16.44
C LEU A 278 -13.40 6.70 15.47
N GLN A 279 -12.66 5.60 15.43
CA GLN A 279 -12.87 4.48 14.53
C GLN A 279 -13.72 3.39 15.17
N GLU A 280 -13.38 3.02 16.40
CA GLU A 280 -14.08 1.99 17.18
C GLU A 280 -13.72 2.09 18.67
N GLU A 281 -14.63 1.67 19.56
CA GLU A 281 -14.41 1.63 21.02
C GLU A 281 -14.17 0.18 21.48
N GLY A 282 -13.59 -0.08 22.66
CA GLY A 282 -13.43 -1.45 23.17
C GLY A 282 -12.43 -2.32 22.40
N VAL A 283 -11.50 -1.69 21.69
CA VAL A 283 -10.49 -2.35 20.86
C VAL A 283 -9.40 -2.98 21.73
N SER A 284 -9.08 -4.25 21.47
CA SER A 284 -8.00 -4.98 22.14
C SER A 284 -6.76 -5.17 21.27
N ALA A 285 -6.90 -5.06 19.95
CA ALA A 285 -5.81 -5.04 18.98
C ALA A 285 -6.28 -4.31 17.73
N PHE A 286 -5.36 -3.65 17.02
CA PHE A 286 -5.65 -3.02 15.74
C PHE A 286 -4.47 -3.18 14.80
N ASP A 287 -4.75 -3.02 13.51
CA ASP A 287 -3.72 -2.87 12.51
C ASP A 287 -4.18 -1.90 11.42
N ILE A 288 -3.22 -1.20 10.82
CA ILE A 288 -3.39 -0.40 9.61
C ILE A 288 -2.31 -0.77 8.61
N ASP A 289 -2.69 -0.83 7.34
CA ASP A 289 -1.76 -0.99 6.22
C ASP A 289 -2.45 -0.55 4.92
N GLY A 290 -1.82 0.35 4.17
CA GLY A 290 -2.40 1.10 3.08
C GLY A 290 -3.77 1.70 3.42
N ASP A 291 -4.77 1.36 2.61
CA ASP A 291 -6.13 1.83 2.81
C ASP A 291 -6.98 0.97 3.76
N ARG A 292 -6.39 -0.05 4.39
CA ARG A 292 -7.08 -0.95 5.31
C ARG A 292 -6.92 -0.56 6.76
N VAL A 293 -7.99 -0.80 7.53
CA VAL A 293 -7.98 -0.72 8.99
C VAL A 293 -8.66 -1.99 9.51
N ALA A 294 -8.06 -2.64 10.50
CA ALA A 294 -8.66 -3.78 11.17
C ALA A 294 -8.58 -3.64 12.69
N VAL A 295 -9.60 -4.17 13.37
CA VAL A 295 -9.69 -4.16 14.83
C VAL A 295 -10.20 -5.48 15.35
N VAL A 296 -9.66 -5.88 16.51
CA VAL A 296 -10.21 -6.95 17.32
C VAL A 296 -10.92 -6.34 18.52
N LYS A 297 -12.19 -6.67 18.72
CA LYS A 297 -13.01 -6.20 19.84
C LYS A 297 -13.86 -7.34 20.36
N GLY A 298 -13.67 -7.70 21.64
CA GLY A 298 -14.47 -8.74 22.28
C GLY A 298 -14.40 -10.11 21.60
N GLY A 299 -13.36 -10.41 20.82
CA GLY A 299 -13.21 -11.64 20.02
C GLY A 299 -13.60 -11.49 18.55
N GLU A 300 -14.40 -10.49 18.20
CA GLU A 300 -14.77 -10.18 16.81
C GLU A 300 -13.60 -9.51 16.08
N LEU A 301 -13.37 -9.90 14.82
CA LEU A 301 -12.48 -9.20 13.90
C LEU A 301 -13.33 -8.37 12.93
N LEU A 302 -13.14 -7.05 12.96
CA LEU A 302 -13.72 -6.12 12.00
C LEU A 302 -12.62 -5.58 11.09
N ALA A 303 -12.87 -5.42 9.80
CA ALA A 303 -12.04 -4.58 8.95
C ALA A 303 -12.84 -3.71 7.99
N LYS A 304 -12.18 -2.69 7.47
CA LYS A 304 -12.66 -1.84 6.40
C LYS A 304 -11.51 -1.48 5.45
N GLU A 305 -11.90 -1.04 4.27
CA GLU A 305 -11.05 -0.60 3.15
C GLU A 305 -11.53 0.77 2.69
N GLY A 306 -10.64 1.57 2.10
CA GLY A 306 -10.96 2.91 1.63
C GLY A 306 -10.85 3.95 2.74
N ASP A 307 -11.80 4.89 2.82
CA ASP A 307 -11.71 6.03 3.75
C ASP A 307 -11.90 5.64 5.24
N LEU A 308 -11.65 6.61 6.12
CA LEU A 308 -11.83 6.45 7.56
C LEU A 308 -13.29 6.61 8.02
N GLU A 309 -14.29 6.64 7.11
CA GLU A 309 -15.70 6.73 7.46
C GLU A 309 -16.25 5.38 7.99
N PRO A 310 -17.48 5.35 8.55
CA PRO A 310 -18.10 4.10 9.00
C PRO A 310 -18.31 3.11 7.86
N GLY A 311 -17.92 1.85 8.06
CA GLY A 311 -18.04 0.83 7.01
C GLY A 311 -17.53 -0.56 7.40
N TRP A 312 -17.47 -0.86 8.70
CA TRP A 312 -16.91 -2.11 9.20
C TRP A 312 -17.63 -3.33 8.65
N LEU A 313 -16.86 -4.27 8.10
CA LEU A 313 -17.27 -5.63 7.85
C LEU A 313 -16.79 -6.51 9.01
N THR A 314 -17.70 -7.24 9.64
CA THR A 314 -17.34 -8.35 10.52
C THR A 314 -16.80 -9.50 9.68
N ILE A 315 -15.53 -9.83 9.89
CA ILE A 315 -14.81 -10.84 9.11
C ILE A 315 -14.59 -12.13 9.91
N ASP A 316 -14.47 -12.02 11.23
CA ASP A 316 -14.54 -13.14 12.17
C ASP A 316 -15.49 -12.81 13.32
N GLU A 317 -16.31 -13.77 13.72
CA GLU A 317 -17.44 -13.53 14.62
C GLU A 317 -17.12 -13.68 16.11
N ASP A 318 -16.08 -14.44 16.56
CA ASP A 318 -15.82 -14.58 18.02
C ASP A 318 -14.54 -15.34 18.43
N SER A 319 -13.42 -15.20 17.72
CA SER A 319 -12.21 -15.97 18.10
C SER A 319 -10.86 -15.31 17.85
N ALA A 320 -10.84 -14.11 17.29
CA ALA A 320 -9.62 -13.39 16.99
C ALA A 320 -8.90 -12.96 18.27
N THR A 321 -7.60 -13.24 18.35
CA THR A 321 -6.72 -12.73 19.43
C THR A 321 -5.68 -11.71 18.94
N GLY A 322 -5.62 -11.48 17.64
CA GLY A 322 -4.76 -10.52 16.97
C GLY A 322 -5.06 -10.48 15.47
N VAL A 323 -4.55 -9.45 14.80
CA VAL A 323 -4.75 -9.24 13.36
C VAL A 323 -3.46 -8.70 12.76
N SER A 324 -3.18 -9.08 11.51
CA SER A 324 -2.22 -8.40 10.66
C SER A 324 -2.80 -8.18 9.28
N LEU A 325 -2.60 -6.98 8.76
CA LEU A 325 -2.92 -6.58 7.40
C LEU A 325 -1.65 -6.59 6.56
N LEU A 326 -1.82 -7.00 5.30
CA LEU A 326 -0.90 -6.74 4.22
C LEU A 326 -1.72 -6.22 3.03
N ALA A 327 -1.85 -4.92 2.89
CA ALA A 327 -2.41 -4.30 1.71
C ALA A 327 -1.46 -4.49 0.55
N ALA A 328 -2.01 -4.83 -0.62
CA ALA A 328 -1.18 -4.86 -1.82
C ALA A 328 -0.57 -3.48 -2.07
N THR A 329 0.77 -3.41 -2.15
CA THR A 329 1.44 -2.27 -2.76
C THR A 329 1.01 -2.26 -4.23
N HIS A 330 0.04 -1.40 -4.55
CA HIS A 330 -0.42 -1.25 -5.91
C HIS A 330 0.67 -0.50 -6.66
N ALA A 331 1.60 -1.26 -7.28
CA ALA A 331 2.46 -0.69 -8.29
C ALA A 331 1.54 0.02 -9.28
N PRO A 332 1.68 1.35 -9.50
CA PRO A 332 0.81 2.07 -10.41
C PRO A 332 0.86 1.30 -11.74
N PRO A 333 -0.30 0.97 -12.35
CA PRO A 333 -0.34 0.07 -13.49
C PRO A 333 0.74 0.46 -14.47
N SER A 334 1.67 -0.48 -14.73
CA SER A 334 2.81 -0.25 -15.61
C SER A 334 2.28 -0.15 -17.05
N GLY A 335 1.72 1.02 -17.38
CA GLY A 335 0.95 1.27 -18.59
C GLY A 335 -0.21 2.24 -18.30
N GLN A 336 -0.38 3.25 -19.17
CA GLN A 336 -1.44 4.28 -19.14
C GLN A 336 -2.89 3.74 -19.26
N LEU A 337 -3.15 2.46 -18.98
CA LEU A 337 -4.44 1.80 -19.22
C LEU A 337 -5.06 1.36 -17.91
N VAL A 338 -6.19 1.98 -17.55
CA VAL A 338 -7.03 1.61 -16.42
C VAL A 338 -7.83 0.35 -16.78
N THR A 339 -7.80 -0.66 -15.91
CA THR A 339 -8.56 -1.90 -16.06
C THR A 339 -9.85 -1.88 -15.24
N PHE A 340 -10.74 -2.87 -15.45
CA PHE A 340 -11.92 -3.01 -14.59
C PHE A 340 -11.54 -3.41 -13.17
N GLU A 341 -10.46 -4.17 -13.02
CA GLU A 341 -9.99 -4.58 -11.70
C GLU A 341 -9.44 -3.37 -10.94
N ASP A 342 -8.72 -2.47 -11.61
CA ASP A 342 -8.25 -1.22 -11.00
C ASP A 342 -9.45 -0.41 -10.48
N LEU A 343 -10.48 -0.24 -11.30
CA LEU A 343 -11.68 0.49 -10.88
C LEU A 343 -12.39 -0.21 -9.70
N LYS A 344 -12.46 -1.54 -9.71
CA LYS A 344 -13.07 -2.32 -8.62
C LYS A 344 -12.25 -2.24 -7.33
N ALA A 345 -10.94 -2.23 -7.42
CA ALA A 345 -10.04 -2.03 -6.28
C ALA A 345 -10.23 -0.63 -5.69
N ILE A 346 -10.28 0.40 -6.55
CA ILE A 346 -10.44 1.79 -6.10
C ILE A 346 -11.82 2.07 -5.48
N TYR A 347 -12.89 1.61 -6.13
CA TYR A 347 -14.26 2.07 -5.84
C TYR A 347 -15.20 0.97 -5.33
N GLY A 348 -14.65 -0.19 -4.96
CA GLY A 348 -15.40 -1.37 -4.56
C GLY A 348 -16.32 -1.90 -5.68
N ASN A 349 -17.54 -2.30 -5.32
CA ASN A 349 -18.47 -2.90 -6.29
C ASN A 349 -18.84 -1.93 -7.44
N ILE A 350 -18.51 -2.33 -8.66
CA ILE A 350 -18.89 -1.62 -9.90
C ILE A 350 -19.95 -2.43 -10.63
N GLY A 351 -21.19 -1.95 -10.57
CA GLY A 351 -22.30 -2.54 -11.31
C GLY A 351 -22.10 -2.51 -12.83
N ALA A 352 -22.86 -3.35 -13.55
CA ALA A 352 -22.85 -3.42 -15.02
C ALA A 352 -21.49 -3.74 -15.65
N GLU A 353 -20.71 -4.62 -15.02
CA GLU A 353 -19.36 -5.04 -15.43
C GLU A 353 -19.17 -5.19 -16.95
N ALA A 354 -20.04 -5.93 -17.65
CA ALA A 354 -19.92 -6.14 -19.08
C ALA A 354 -19.91 -4.83 -19.89
N VAL A 355 -20.72 -3.85 -19.49
CA VAL A 355 -20.81 -2.52 -20.13
C VAL A 355 -19.57 -1.69 -19.81
N VAL A 356 -19.09 -1.75 -18.56
CA VAL A 356 -17.88 -1.02 -18.14
C VAL A 356 -16.65 -1.56 -18.88
N ARG A 357 -16.47 -2.89 -18.91
CA ARG A 357 -15.39 -3.55 -19.65
C ARG A 357 -15.42 -3.23 -21.14
N GLU A 358 -16.60 -3.17 -21.76
CA GLU A 358 -16.75 -2.78 -23.17
C GLU A 358 -16.30 -1.32 -23.42
N GLY A 359 -16.58 -0.41 -22.49
CA GLY A 359 -16.25 1.01 -22.60
C GLY A 359 -14.77 1.36 -22.34
N LEU A 360 -14.10 0.62 -21.45
CA LEU A 360 -12.75 0.92 -20.94
C LEU A 360 -11.68 1.18 -22.03
N PRO A 361 -11.58 0.38 -23.12
CA PRO A 361 -10.60 0.65 -24.17
C PRO A 361 -10.75 2.04 -24.81
N SER A 362 -11.99 2.47 -25.05
CA SER A 362 -12.26 3.81 -25.60
C SER A 362 -11.99 4.92 -24.59
N LEU A 363 -12.26 4.66 -23.30
CA LEU A 363 -12.01 5.59 -22.21
C LEU A 363 -10.51 5.83 -22.01
N ASN A 364 -9.71 4.76 -22.00
CA ASN A 364 -8.25 4.85 -21.91
C ASN A 364 -7.66 5.62 -23.10
N GLN A 365 -8.15 5.38 -24.32
CA GLN A 365 -7.72 6.15 -25.49
C GLN A 365 -8.05 7.65 -25.34
N ALA A 366 -9.22 7.96 -24.79
CA ALA A 366 -9.63 9.33 -24.48
C ALA A 366 -8.76 9.97 -23.39
N MET A 367 -8.38 9.24 -22.35
CA MET A 367 -7.48 9.72 -21.30
C MET A 367 -6.10 10.07 -21.88
N VAL A 368 -5.51 9.18 -22.68
CA VAL A 368 -4.24 9.44 -23.38
C VAL A 368 -4.34 10.66 -24.30
N ALA A 369 -5.40 10.76 -25.11
CA ALA A 369 -5.61 11.90 -26.00
C ALA A 369 -5.81 13.22 -25.23
N GLY A 370 -6.31 13.16 -23.99
CA GLY A 370 -6.54 14.30 -23.12
C GLY A 370 -5.37 14.65 -22.19
N GLN A 371 -4.23 13.94 -22.28
CA GLN A 371 -3.13 14.07 -21.31
C GLN A 371 -3.61 13.86 -19.86
N ILE A 372 -4.52 12.91 -19.66
CA ILE A 372 -5.01 12.46 -18.36
C ILE A 372 -4.17 11.23 -18.00
N ASP A 373 -2.87 11.47 -17.79
CA ASP A 373 -1.81 10.45 -17.85
C ASP A 373 -0.87 10.47 -16.64
N ASN A 374 -1.24 11.18 -15.58
CA ASN A 374 -0.56 11.16 -14.28
C ASN A 374 -1.57 10.80 -13.17
N PRO A 375 -1.12 10.32 -12.00
CA PRO A 375 -1.99 9.87 -10.91
C PRO A 375 -3.09 10.88 -10.54
N ARG A 376 -2.73 12.16 -10.41
CA ARG A 376 -3.67 13.24 -10.01
C ARG A 376 -4.78 13.45 -11.04
N ARG A 377 -4.42 13.53 -12.32
CA ARG A 377 -5.38 13.70 -13.42
C ARG A 377 -6.26 12.47 -13.59
N MET A 378 -5.66 11.28 -13.53
CA MET A 378 -6.38 10.01 -13.65
C MET A 378 -7.40 9.88 -12.52
N ALA A 379 -6.98 10.09 -11.27
CA ALA A 379 -7.84 10.04 -10.10
C ALA A 379 -9.02 11.01 -10.21
N ALA A 380 -8.78 12.29 -10.51
CA ALA A 380 -9.83 13.30 -10.60
C ALA A 380 -10.83 12.99 -11.73
N PHE A 381 -10.33 12.55 -12.89
CA PHE A 381 -11.17 12.20 -14.02
C PHE A 381 -12.03 10.97 -13.72
N LEU A 382 -11.45 9.90 -13.19
CA LEU A 382 -12.18 8.68 -12.87
C LEU A 382 -13.19 8.89 -11.73
N ALA A 383 -12.85 9.65 -10.69
CA ALA A 383 -13.77 10.01 -9.62
C ALA A 383 -14.98 10.79 -10.16
N THR A 384 -14.75 11.69 -11.11
CA THR A 384 -15.83 12.37 -11.83
C THR A 384 -16.72 11.35 -12.57
N LEU A 385 -16.14 10.43 -13.34
CA LEU A 385 -16.92 9.46 -14.13
C LEU A 385 -17.65 8.41 -13.28
N ARG A 386 -17.09 8.05 -12.11
CA ARG A 386 -17.74 7.22 -11.09
C ARG A 386 -19.07 7.87 -10.69
N ASN A 387 -19.02 9.15 -10.34
CA ASN A 387 -20.18 9.89 -9.87
C ASN A 387 -21.18 10.25 -10.98
N GLU A 388 -20.70 10.54 -12.20
CA GLU A 388 -21.59 10.89 -13.31
C GLU A 388 -22.31 9.66 -13.90
N SER A 389 -21.62 8.53 -14.05
CA SER A 389 -22.16 7.41 -14.85
C SER A 389 -21.98 6.02 -14.23
N GLY A 390 -21.20 5.89 -13.16
CA GLY A 390 -20.71 4.59 -12.70
C GLY A 390 -19.90 3.88 -13.79
N PHE A 391 -19.11 4.64 -14.57
CA PHE A 391 -18.31 4.16 -15.71
C PHE A 391 -19.09 3.51 -16.86
N ARG A 392 -20.40 3.76 -16.99
CA ARG A 392 -21.18 3.22 -18.10
C ARG A 392 -21.16 4.17 -19.29
N TYR A 393 -20.52 3.77 -20.39
CA TYR A 393 -20.48 4.59 -21.62
C TYR A 393 -21.88 4.87 -22.20
N ASN A 394 -22.86 4.03 -21.90
CA ASN A 394 -24.25 4.14 -22.35
C ASN A 394 -25.21 4.69 -21.28
N ALA A 395 -24.67 5.25 -20.19
CA ALA A 395 -25.48 5.86 -19.15
C ALA A 395 -26.43 6.92 -19.74
N GLY A 396 -27.66 6.93 -19.26
CA GLY A 396 -28.64 7.97 -19.55
C GLY A 396 -29.33 8.39 -18.26
N GLU A 397 -29.55 9.69 -18.11
CA GLU A 397 -30.18 10.27 -16.92
C GLU A 397 -31.55 9.63 -16.65
N ALA A 398 -31.67 8.96 -15.50
CA ALA A 398 -32.85 8.15 -15.17
C ALA A 398 -34.09 9.04 -14.96
N GLY A 399 -35.23 8.61 -15.50
CA GLY A 399 -36.52 9.31 -15.33
C GLY A 399 -36.69 10.58 -16.17
N GLN A 400 -35.68 10.99 -16.94
CA GLN A 400 -35.74 12.18 -17.78
C GLN A 400 -36.05 11.84 -19.23
N THR A 401 -37.01 12.55 -19.82
CA THR A 401 -37.43 12.37 -21.22
C THR A 401 -36.96 13.49 -22.14
N GLY A 402 -36.23 14.48 -21.61
CA GLY A 402 -35.68 15.59 -22.37
C GLY A 402 -34.79 15.12 -23.51
N THR A 403 -34.84 15.83 -24.65
CA THR A 403 -34.03 15.52 -25.84
C THR A 403 -32.53 15.54 -25.52
N TYR A 404 -32.07 16.55 -24.77
CA TYR A 404 -30.68 16.79 -24.38
C TYR A 404 -30.42 16.53 -22.88
N ARG A 405 -31.03 15.46 -22.35
CA ARG A 405 -30.73 14.89 -21.02
C ARG A 405 -29.32 14.33 -20.94
N GLY A 406 -28.82 14.11 -19.71
CA GLY A 406 -27.51 13.52 -19.46
C GLY A 406 -27.29 12.20 -20.18
N ARG A 407 -26.16 12.08 -20.89
CA ARG A 407 -25.73 10.85 -21.59
C ARG A 407 -24.23 10.62 -21.53
N GLY A 408 -23.88 9.34 -21.51
CA GLY A 408 -22.50 8.86 -21.59
C GLY A 408 -21.72 9.04 -20.30
N PHE A 409 -20.41 8.83 -20.39
CA PHE A 409 -19.48 8.84 -19.25
C PHE A 409 -19.60 10.12 -18.42
N ILE A 410 -19.57 11.28 -19.07
CA ILE A 410 -19.57 12.60 -18.41
C ILE A 410 -20.98 13.19 -18.22
N GLN A 411 -22.04 12.41 -18.48
CA GLN A 411 -23.44 12.87 -18.50
C GLN A 411 -23.65 14.20 -19.25
N LEU A 412 -23.23 14.24 -20.53
CA LEU A 412 -23.36 15.45 -21.35
C LEU A 412 -24.81 15.94 -21.36
N THR A 413 -25.03 17.16 -20.88
CA THR A 413 -26.37 17.73 -20.67
C THR A 413 -26.50 19.10 -21.31
N SER A 414 -27.70 19.45 -21.79
CA SER A 414 -28.10 20.72 -22.44
C SER A 414 -27.80 20.84 -23.94
N ASN A 415 -28.71 21.49 -24.67
CA ASN A 415 -28.57 21.72 -26.12
C ASN A 415 -27.24 22.43 -26.50
N ALA A 416 -26.77 23.35 -25.67
CA ALA A 416 -25.54 24.09 -25.92
C ALA A 416 -24.31 23.18 -25.91
N ASN A 417 -24.24 22.26 -24.95
CA ASN A 417 -23.15 21.30 -24.86
C ASN A 417 -23.20 20.26 -25.99
N TYR A 418 -24.40 19.74 -26.31
CA TYR A 418 -24.59 18.86 -27.48
C TYR A 418 -24.16 19.51 -28.79
N THR A 419 -24.51 20.78 -28.99
CA THR A 419 -24.11 21.54 -30.19
C THR A 419 -22.59 21.72 -30.24
N SER A 420 -21.97 22.12 -29.13
CA SER A 420 -20.53 22.40 -29.07
C SER A 420 -19.69 21.14 -29.22
N ALA A 421 -20.07 20.06 -28.54
CA ALA A 421 -19.45 18.74 -28.67
C ALA A 421 -19.58 18.22 -30.11
N GLY A 422 -20.77 18.33 -30.70
CA GLY A 422 -21.03 17.87 -32.06
C GLY A 422 -20.18 18.61 -33.11
N ASN A 423 -20.04 19.93 -32.96
CA ASN A 423 -19.18 20.73 -33.82
C ASN A 423 -17.70 20.35 -33.67
N TYR A 424 -17.23 20.12 -32.44
CA TYR A 424 -15.85 19.73 -32.17
C TYR A 424 -15.51 18.35 -32.76
N LEU A 425 -16.40 17.37 -32.59
CA LEU A 425 -16.22 15.99 -33.03
C LEU A 425 -16.62 15.75 -34.49
N GLY A 426 -17.21 16.74 -35.17
CA GLY A 426 -17.71 16.61 -36.54
C GLY A 426 -18.92 15.66 -36.66
N VAL A 427 -19.74 15.55 -35.62
CA VAL A 427 -20.91 14.65 -35.54
C VAL A 427 -22.18 15.42 -35.18
N ASN A 428 -23.30 15.09 -35.84
CA ASN A 428 -24.58 15.76 -35.60
C ASN A 428 -25.28 15.24 -34.33
N LEU A 429 -24.77 15.62 -33.15
CA LEU A 429 -25.36 15.28 -31.86
C LEU A 429 -26.69 16.00 -31.58
N VAL A 430 -26.93 17.16 -32.20
CA VAL A 430 -28.21 17.90 -32.06
C VAL A 430 -29.33 17.12 -32.73
N GLY A 431 -29.09 16.61 -33.94
CA GLY A 431 -30.06 15.77 -34.66
C GLY A 431 -30.11 14.32 -34.18
N ASN A 432 -29.04 13.82 -33.55
CA ASN A 432 -28.94 12.43 -33.07
C ASN A 432 -28.35 12.37 -31.65
N PRO A 433 -29.05 12.86 -30.62
CA PRO A 433 -28.50 12.99 -29.27
C PRO A 433 -28.15 11.66 -28.60
N ASP A 434 -28.76 10.54 -29.01
CA ASP A 434 -28.43 9.23 -28.46
C ASP A 434 -27.01 8.74 -28.83
N LEU A 435 -26.38 9.34 -29.85
CA LEU A 435 -24.97 9.07 -30.16
C LEU A 435 -24.04 9.41 -28.98
N ALA A 436 -24.41 10.35 -28.11
CA ALA A 436 -23.62 10.68 -26.93
C ALA A 436 -23.51 9.52 -25.91
N ALA A 437 -24.41 8.55 -25.97
CA ALA A 437 -24.39 7.31 -25.17
C ALA A 437 -23.87 6.09 -25.96
N SER A 438 -23.19 6.32 -27.09
CA SER A 438 -22.61 5.23 -27.90
C SER A 438 -21.15 4.98 -27.54
N LEU A 439 -20.69 3.74 -27.74
CA LEU A 439 -19.31 3.35 -27.51
C LEU A 439 -18.31 4.22 -28.31
N THR A 440 -18.72 4.67 -29.51
CA THR A 440 -17.88 5.50 -30.38
C THR A 440 -17.67 6.92 -29.87
N TYR A 441 -18.69 7.55 -29.27
CA TYR A 441 -18.65 8.99 -28.97
C TYR A 441 -18.64 9.33 -27.48
N SER A 442 -19.05 8.43 -26.60
CA SER A 442 -19.13 8.72 -25.16
C SER A 442 -17.78 9.13 -24.56
N ALA A 443 -16.71 8.38 -24.85
CA ALA A 443 -15.36 8.68 -24.36
C ALA A 443 -14.75 9.95 -25.01
N PRO A 444 -14.80 10.16 -26.34
CA PRO A 444 -14.37 11.43 -26.95
C PRO A 444 -15.12 12.65 -26.43
N ILE A 445 -16.42 12.53 -26.12
CA ILE A 445 -17.20 13.60 -25.50
C ILE A 445 -16.69 13.91 -24.09
N ALA A 446 -16.39 12.89 -23.29
CA ALA A 446 -15.83 13.08 -21.95
C ALA A 446 -14.47 13.79 -22.00
N GLN A 447 -13.57 13.34 -22.88
CA GLN A 447 -12.26 13.97 -23.11
C GLN A 447 -12.41 15.42 -23.58
N TRP A 448 -13.30 15.70 -24.53
CA TRP A 448 -13.55 17.06 -24.99
C TRP A 448 -14.10 17.94 -23.88
N TYR A 449 -15.07 17.45 -23.11
CA TYR A 449 -15.68 18.24 -22.04
C TYR A 449 -14.64 18.60 -20.98
N TRP A 450 -13.83 17.62 -20.58
CA TRP A 450 -12.73 17.81 -19.64
C TRP A 450 -11.67 18.78 -20.18
N THR A 451 -11.06 18.50 -21.32
CA THR A 451 -9.85 19.24 -21.75
C THR A 451 -10.10 20.48 -22.59
N VAL A 452 -11.27 20.60 -23.24
CA VAL A 452 -11.55 21.68 -24.20
C VAL A 452 -12.67 22.57 -23.70
N ALA A 453 -13.82 21.99 -23.31
CA ALA A 453 -14.92 22.79 -22.78
C ALA A 453 -14.59 23.37 -21.38
N ARG A 454 -13.81 22.62 -20.59
CA ARG A 454 -13.34 22.97 -19.25
C ARG A 454 -11.80 22.94 -19.15
N SER A 455 -11.12 23.66 -20.04
CA SER A 455 -9.66 23.60 -20.24
C SER A 455 -8.74 23.76 -19.02
N TYR A 456 -9.26 24.11 -17.84
CA TYR A 456 -8.51 24.20 -16.59
C TYR A 456 -8.63 22.96 -15.70
N THR A 457 -9.41 21.93 -16.03
CA THR A 457 -9.61 20.76 -15.16
C THR A 457 -8.34 19.94 -14.94
N ASN A 458 -7.49 19.76 -15.98
CA ASN A 458 -6.18 19.14 -15.81
C ASN A 458 -5.32 19.92 -14.81
N ALA A 459 -5.32 21.25 -14.88
CA ALA A 459 -4.55 22.09 -13.98
C ALA A 459 -5.12 22.09 -12.54
N ALA A 460 -6.44 21.98 -12.39
CA ALA A 460 -7.07 21.81 -11.07
C ALA A 460 -6.71 20.45 -10.45
N ALA A 461 -6.79 19.37 -11.24
CA ALA A 461 -6.37 18.04 -10.80
C ALA A 461 -4.87 18.00 -10.43
N ASP A 462 -3.99 18.58 -11.25
CA ASP A 462 -2.55 18.68 -10.93
C ASP A 462 -2.29 19.40 -9.59
N ALA A 463 -3.16 20.32 -9.21
CA ALA A 463 -3.11 21.10 -7.97
C ALA A 463 -3.87 20.46 -6.79
N LEU A 464 -4.37 19.23 -6.92
CA LEU A 464 -5.18 18.53 -5.91
C LEU A 464 -6.47 19.30 -5.52
N ASP A 465 -7.01 20.10 -6.45
CA ASP A 465 -8.19 20.95 -6.26
C ASP A 465 -9.43 20.27 -6.86
N MET A 466 -9.93 19.27 -6.14
CA MET A 466 -11.14 18.52 -6.53
C MET A 466 -12.40 19.38 -6.41
N GLY A 467 -12.42 20.35 -5.49
CA GLY A 467 -13.49 21.34 -5.40
C GLY A 467 -13.69 22.11 -6.71
N ARG A 468 -12.60 22.56 -7.34
CA ARG A 468 -12.66 23.25 -8.63
C ARG A 468 -12.96 22.34 -9.81
N VAL A 469 -12.49 21.09 -9.79
CA VAL A 469 -12.89 20.07 -10.79
C VAL A 469 -14.40 19.91 -10.76
N ASP A 470 -14.95 19.76 -9.56
CA ASP A 470 -16.38 19.59 -9.40
C ASP A 470 -17.18 20.83 -9.81
N ALA A 471 -16.72 22.04 -9.47
CA ALA A 471 -17.36 23.28 -9.90
C ALA A 471 -17.42 23.41 -11.44
N ALA A 472 -16.50 22.77 -12.16
CA ALA A 472 -16.46 22.79 -13.62
C ALA A 472 -17.46 21.83 -14.28
N ILE A 473 -17.73 20.68 -13.65
CA ILE A 473 -18.44 19.55 -14.28
C ILE A 473 -19.77 19.25 -13.60
N GLY A 474 -19.81 19.36 -12.28
CA GLY A 474 -20.94 18.96 -11.45
C GLY A 474 -22.20 19.82 -11.62
N TYR A 475 -23.24 19.38 -10.91
CA TYR A 475 -24.54 20.04 -10.85
C TYR A 475 -24.54 21.14 -9.77
N ALA A 476 -25.73 21.56 -9.34
CA ALA A 476 -25.86 22.48 -8.23
C ALA A 476 -25.09 21.95 -7.00
N PRO A 477 -24.26 22.77 -6.33
CA PRO A 477 -23.46 22.33 -5.19
C PRO A 477 -24.29 21.65 -4.10
N ASN A 478 -23.80 20.50 -3.64
CA ASN A 478 -24.42 19.72 -2.58
C ASN A 478 -23.31 19.15 -1.70
N ALA A 479 -23.20 19.66 -0.46
CA ALA A 479 -22.11 19.30 0.45
C ALA A 479 -21.91 17.79 0.62
N ARG A 480 -22.98 16.98 0.57
CA ARG A 480 -22.86 15.53 0.66
C ARG A 480 -22.23 14.91 -0.59
N GLU A 481 -22.68 15.31 -1.77
CA GLU A 481 -22.12 14.81 -3.04
C GLU A 481 -20.67 15.29 -3.23
N ASP A 482 -20.34 16.49 -2.75
CA ASP A 482 -18.99 17.05 -2.80
C ASP A 482 -18.03 16.23 -1.94
N VAL A 483 -18.48 15.77 -0.76
CA VAL A 483 -17.73 14.82 0.09
C VAL A 483 -17.58 13.46 -0.60
N GLU A 484 -18.66 12.88 -1.12
CA GLU A 484 -18.61 11.58 -1.82
C GLU A 484 -17.62 11.60 -3.00
N ARG A 485 -17.61 12.68 -3.79
CA ARG A 485 -16.67 12.89 -4.90
C ARG A 485 -15.23 13.08 -4.46
N CYS A 486 -15.03 13.79 -3.35
CA CYS A 486 -13.73 13.97 -2.73
C CYS A 486 -13.16 12.62 -2.25
N ASN A 487 -13.97 11.79 -1.61
CA ASN A 487 -13.56 10.47 -1.13
C ASN A 487 -13.21 9.55 -2.32
N ASP A 488 -14.04 9.54 -3.36
CA ASP A 488 -13.74 8.82 -4.61
C ASP A 488 -12.43 9.31 -5.27
N PHE A 489 -12.14 10.62 -5.21
CA PHE A 489 -10.87 11.17 -5.70
C PHE A 489 -9.68 10.69 -4.86
N LYS A 490 -9.77 10.75 -3.53
CA LYS A 490 -8.73 10.29 -2.60
C LYS A 490 -8.43 8.80 -2.79
N ALA A 491 -9.45 7.95 -2.86
CA ALA A 491 -9.29 6.52 -3.09
C ALA A 491 -8.52 6.24 -4.39
N ALA A 492 -8.91 6.91 -5.49
CA ALA A 492 -8.22 6.76 -6.77
C ALA A 492 -6.79 7.31 -6.75
N LEU A 493 -6.58 8.45 -6.09
CA LEU A 493 -5.28 9.07 -5.98
C LEU A 493 -4.32 8.18 -5.20
N ARG A 494 -4.78 7.62 -4.07
CA ARG A 494 -4.05 6.66 -3.25
C ARG A 494 -3.59 5.46 -4.07
N TYR A 495 -4.53 4.84 -4.79
CA TYR A 495 -4.24 3.69 -5.64
C TYR A 495 -3.18 3.99 -6.71
N PHE A 496 -3.32 5.11 -7.44
CA PHE A 496 -2.34 5.46 -8.48
C PHE A 496 -1.02 6.02 -7.91
N ASN A 497 -0.94 6.25 -6.61
CA ASN A 497 0.24 6.76 -5.91
C ASN A 497 0.90 5.72 -5.00
N GLY A 498 0.63 4.43 -5.23
CA GLY A 498 1.34 3.35 -4.55
C GLY A 498 0.76 2.92 -3.21
N GLY A 499 -0.39 3.45 -2.79
CA GLY A 499 -1.01 3.14 -1.50
C GLY A 499 -1.15 4.33 -0.55
N GLU A 500 -0.58 5.49 -0.90
CA GLU A 500 -0.57 6.68 -0.05
C GLU A 500 -1.12 7.91 -0.77
N LEU A 501 -1.66 8.89 -0.03
CA LEU A 501 -1.92 10.21 -0.61
C LEU A 501 -0.63 11.03 -0.70
N PRO A 502 -0.44 11.84 -1.76
CA PRO A 502 0.72 12.71 -1.87
C PRO A 502 0.68 13.80 -0.79
N VAL A 503 1.86 14.19 -0.29
CA VAL A 503 2.03 15.30 0.65
C VAL A 503 1.42 16.59 0.08
N GLY A 504 0.53 17.21 0.86
CA GLY A 504 -0.12 18.48 0.54
C GLY A 504 -1.64 18.40 0.58
N ALA A 505 -2.24 19.51 1.04
CA ALA A 505 -3.68 19.62 1.23
C ALA A 505 -4.48 19.35 -0.05
N ILE A 506 -5.35 18.34 0.01
CA ILE A 506 -6.38 18.08 -1.01
C ILE A 506 -7.54 19.05 -0.79
N ASP A 507 -7.76 19.97 -1.72
CA ASP A 507 -8.85 20.93 -1.65
C ASP A 507 -10.13 20.34 -2.24
N CYS A 508 -11.09 20.03 -1.36
CA CYS A 508 -12.40 19.49 -1.73
C CYS A 508 -13.52 20.53 -1.62
N VAL A 509 -13.21 21.81 -1.39
CA VAL A 509 -14.20 22.87 -1.22
C VAL A 509 -14.48 23.55 -2.56
N ARG A 510 -15.75 23.59 -2.97
CA ARG A 510 -16.20 24.21 -4.23
C ARG A 510 -16.32 25.74 -4.21
#